data_AF-A0A2X1RF24-F1
#
_entry.id   AF-A0A2X1RF24-F1
#
_cell.length_a   1.000
_cell.length_b   1.000
_cell.length_c   1.000
_cell.angle_alpha   90.00
_cell.angle_beta   90.00
_cell.angle_gamma   90.00
#
_symmetry.space_group_name_H-M   'P 1'
#
loop_
_entity.id
_entity.type
_entity.pdbx_description
1 polymer ?
#
loop_
_entity_poly.entity_id
_entity_poly.type
_entity_poly.pdbx_seq_one_letter_code
_entity_poly.pdbx_strand_id
1 'polypeptide(L)'
;MFLLLALAVISLFSKSMKKINIYAMNKLPYSLKKDYFSITKKLRELVKELQLDSLIVVDGAIMLFSALALVNLNIKHILWEHYSFNFTGNRLVRTLGKYLAVTTCDKIVTLTEAEKTQWQEKFKRNNIISIANPNTLLPKNKLAKWENKNHFICRAFIFL
;
A
#
# COMPACT_ATOMS: atom_id res chain seq x y z
N MET A 1 5.39 -17.43 -0.38
CA MET A 1 4.69 -16.19 0.06
C MET A 1 5.36 -15.02 -0.62
N PHE A 2 5.01 -14.82 -1.89
CA PHE A 2 5.61 -13.82 -2.77
C PHE A 2 4.72 -12.57 -2.72
N LEU A 3 5.12 -11.55 -1.97
CA LEU A 3 4.51 -10.23 -2.09
C LEU A 3 5.17 -9.55 -3.29
N LEU A 4 4.40 -9.38 -4.37
CA LEU A 4 4.83 -8.57 -5.51
C LEU A 4 4.81 -7.11 -5.05
N LEU A 5 5.97 -6.46 -5.00
CA LEU A 5 6.05 -5.03 -4.67
C LEU A 5 5.77 -4.24 -5.95
N ALA A 6 4.50 -4.20 -6.38
CA ALA A 6 4.06 -3.32 -7.45
C ALA A 6 3.87 -1.92 -6.84
N LEU A 7 4.88 -1.06 -6.94
CA LEU A 7 4.71 0.35 -6.63
C LEU A 7 3.93 0.99 -7.78
N ALA A 8 2.62 1.11 -7.58
CA ALA A 8 1.84 2.06 -8.34
C ALA A 8 2.21 3.48 -7.86
N VAL A 9 3.13 4.13 -8.57
CA VAL A 9 3.38 5.56 -8.39
C VAL A 9 2.22 6.30 -9.04
N ILE A 10 1.22 6.66 -8.23
CA ILE A 10 0.07 7.42 -8.71
C ILE A 10 0.21 8.86 -8.24
N SER A 11 0.53 9.75 -9.18
CA SER A 11 0.30 11.18 -9.04
C SER A 11 -1.23 11.40 -9.09
N LEU A 12 -1.86 11.52 -7.93
CA LEU A 12 -3.30 11.79 -7.82
C LEU A 12 -3.49 13.14 -7.16
N PHE A 13 -4.04 14.11 -7.92
CA PHE A 13 -5.21 14.93 -7.59
C PHE A 13 -5.29 16.14 -8.55
N SER A 14 -5.81 15.93 -9.77
CA SER A 14 -6.85 16.77 -10.41
C SER A 14 -7.16 16.26 -11.83
N LYS A 15 -8.43 15.95 -12.08
CA LYS A 15 -9.21 15.93 -13.35
C LYS A 15 -8.58 15.46 -14.69
N SER A 16 -7.38 14.91 -14.74
CA SER A 16 -6.78 14.33 -15.94
C SER A 16 -5.60 13.46 -15.54
N MET A 17 -5.77 12.14 -15.51
CA MET A 17 -4.62 11.22 -15.50
C MET A 17 -3.92 11.35 -16.86
N LYS A 18 -2.98 12.30 -16.97
CA LYS A 18 -2.32 12.61 -18.25
C LYS A 18 -1.30 11.56 -18.67
N LYS A 19 -0.76 10.76 -17.74
CA LYS A 19 0.27 9.75 -18.02
C LYS A 19 0.40 8.75 -16.86
N ILE A 20 0.42 7.45 -17.17
CA ILE A 20 0.74 6.38 -16.22
C ILE A 20 2.07 5.77 -16.64
N ASN A 21 3.05 5.78 -15.73
CA ASN A 21 4.33 5.11 -15.92
C ASN A 21 4.43 3.94 -14.93
N ILE A 22 4.86 2.78 -15.40
CA ILE A 22 5.00 1.57 -14.57
C ILE A 22 6.48 1.30 -14.36
N TYR A 23 6.89 1.18 -13.09
CA TYR A 23 8.27 0.89 -12.71
C TYR A 23 8.34 -0.44 -11.95
N ALA A 24 9.21 -1.34 -12.40
CA ALA A 24 9.53 -2.57 -11.69
C ALA A 24 10.92 -2.44 -11.06
N MET A 25 10.98 -2.43 -9.72
CA MET A 25 12.25 -2.21 -9.01
C MET A 25 13.16 -3.46 -8.95
N ASN A 26 12.55 -4.64 -8.88
CA ASN A 26 13.26 -5.90 -8.72
C ASN A 26 12.82 -6.93 -9.75
N LYS A 27 13.79 -7.62 -10.35
CA LYS A 27 13.56 -8.85 -11.11
C LYS A 27 13.53 -10.02 -10.14
N LEU A 28 12.65 -10.98 -10.41
CA LEU A 28 12.61 -12.23 -9.65
C LEU A 28 13.84 -13.10 -9.99
N PRO A 29 14.35 -13.89 -9.04
CA PRO A 29 13.91 -14.00 -7.65
C PRO A 29 14.48 -12.89 -6.75
N TYR A 30 13.68 -12.42 -5.79
CA TYR A 30 14.15 -11.54 -4.70
C TYR A 30 13.52 -11.97 -3.37
N SER A 31 14.15 -11.61 -2.25
CA SER A 31 13.67 -11.86 -0.90
C SER A 31 13.43 -10.55 -0.16
N LEU A 32 12.19 -10.29 0.25
CA LEU A 32 11.83 -9.09 1.01
C LEU A 32 12.65 -8.91 2.30
N LYS A 33 13.08 -10.03 2.92
CA LYS A 33 13.90 -9.99 4.14
C LYS A 33 15.37 -9.76 3.82
N LYS A 34 15.96 -10.54 2.91
CA LYS A 34 17.39 -10.46 2.62
C LYS A 34 17.74 -9.18 1.86
N ASP A 35 16.87 -8.77 0.95
CA ASP A 35 17.08 -7.61 0.08
C ASP A 35 16.46 -6.33 0.65
N TYR A 36 16.14 -6.31 1.96
CA TYR A 36 15.40 -5.21 2.58
C TYR A 36 16.02 -3.83 2.30
N PHE A 37 17.32 -3.70 2.59
CA PHE A 37 18.05 -2.44 2.39
C PHE A 37 18.20 -2.10 0.91
N SER A 38 18.40 -3.11 0.04
CA SER A 38 18.49 -2.92 -1.41
C SER A 38 17.17 -2.38 -1.99
N ILE A 39 16.04 -2.99 -1.60
CA ILE A 39 14.69 -2.55 -1.99
C ILE A 39 14.42 -1.13 -1.51
N THR A 40 14.73 -0.86 -0.23
CA THR A 40 14.50 0.45 0.38
C THR A 40 15.33 1.54 -0.32
N LYS A 41 16.61 1.25 -0.63
CA LYS A 41 17.48 2.17 -1.35
C LYS A 41 16.95 2.48 -2.75
N LYS A 42 16.56 1.46 -3.52
CA LYS A 42 15.98 1.63 -4.86
C LYS A 42 14.69 2.44 -4.85
N LEU A 43 13.81 2.19 -3.87
CA LEU A 43 12.59 2.98 -3.72
C LEU A 43 12.93 4.46 -3.47
N ARG A 44 13.89 4.74 -2.59
CA ARG A 44 14.34 6.11 -2.33
C ARG A 44 14.94 6.77 -3.58
N GLU A 45 15.77 6.06 -4.33
CA GLU A 45 16.34 6.55 -5.59
C GLU A 45 15.25 6.91 -6.59
N LEU A 46 14.30 6.00 -6.81
CA LEU A 46 13.17 6.21 -7.72
C LEU A 46 12.31 7.42 -7.31
N VAL A 47 12.02 7.56 -6.02
CA VAL A 47 11.25 8.71 -5.49
C VAL A 47 11.95 10.04 -5.80
N LYS A 48 13.29 10.08 -5.67
CA LYS A 48 14.09 11.28 -5.94
C LYS A 48 14.24 11.56 -7.43
N GLU A 49 14.51 10.53 -8.23
CA GLU A 49 14.69 10.62 -9.69
C GLU A 49 13.42 11.10 -10.38
N LEU A 50 12.26 10.59 -9.95
CA LEU A 50 10.96 10.99 -10.48
C LEU A 50 10.40 12.27 -9.85
N GLN A 51 11.09 12.83 -8.84
CA GLN A 51 10.68 14.03 -8.12
C GLN A 51 9.23 13.95 -7.62
N LEU A 52 8.88 12.84 -6.97
CA LEU A 52 7.50 12.59 -6.57
C LEU A 52 7.04 13.56 -5.47
N ASP A 53 5.88 14.19 -5.68
CA ASP A 53 5.20 14.97 -4.64
C ASP A 53 4.48 14.10 -3.61
N SER A 54 4.12 12.87 -4.00
CA SER A 54 3.32 11.95 -3.19
C SER A 54 3.64 10.49 -3.51
N LEU A 55 3.61 9.64 -2.48
CA LEU A 55 3.72 8.18 -2.61
C LEU A 55 2.52 7.52 -1.95
N ILE A 56 1.74 6.78 -2.74
CA ILE A 56 0.66 5.92 -2.26
C ILE A 56 1.20 4.48 -2.15
N VAL A 57 1.10 3.90 -0.97
CA VAL A 57 1.52 2.53 -0.67
C VAL A 57 0.28 1.67 -0.50
N VAL A 58 0.17 0.62 -1.32
CA VAL A 58 -0.90 -0.38 -1.26
C VAL A 58 -0.41 -1.53 -0.39
N ASP A 59 -1.12 -1.87 0.69
CA ASP A 59 -0.75 -2.88 1.72
C ASP A 59 0.26 -2.39 2.77
N GLY A 60 -0.17 -2.44 4.04
CA GLY A 60 0.64 -2.11 5.21
C GLY A 60 1.93 -2.91 5.36
N ALA A 61 2.10 -4.06 4.73
CA ALA A 61 3.38 -4.80 4.75
C ALA A 61 4.53 -4.04 4.06
N ILE A 62 4.23 -3.18 3.09
CA ILE A 62 5.23 -2.39 2.35
C ILE A 62 5.71 -1.19 3.17
N MET A 63 4.97 -0.81 4.24
CA MET A 63 5.32 0.30 5.13
C MET A 63 6.70 0.19 5.74
N LEU A 64 7.21 -1.02 5.97
CA LEU A 64 8.56 -1.21 6.51
C LEU A 64 9.60 -0.59 5.56
N PHE A 65 9.41 -0.75 4.25
CA PHE A 65 10.32 -0.22 3.23
C PHE A 65 10.06 1.27 2.98
N SER A 66 8.81 1.67 2.78
CA SER A 66 8.49 3.05 2.42
C SER A 66 8.77 4.03 3.56
N ALA A 67 8.45 3.67 4.81
CA ALA A 67 8.73 4.53 5.95
C ALA A 67 10.23 4.88 6.04
N LEU A 68 11.11 3.90 5.81
CA LEU A 68 12.55 4.13 5.83
C LEU A 68 13.04 4.85 4.56
N ALA A 69 12.51 4.49 3.39
CA ALA A 69 12.91 5.11 2.12
C ALA A 69 12.61 6.62 2.07
N LEU A 70 11.55 7.05 2.76
CA LEU A 70 11.06 8.42 2.73
C LEU A 70 11.59 9.32 3.87
N VAL A 71 12.42 8.80 4.78
CA VAL A 71 13.01 9.61 5.87
C VAL A 71 13.70 10.86 5.29
N ASN A 72 13.37 12.02 5.88
CA ASN A 72 13.86 13.34 5.49
C ASN A 72 13.61 13.73 4.03
N LEU A 73 12.57 13.20 3.39
CA LEU A 73 12.07 13.67 2.10
C LEU A 73 10.79 14.47 2.30
N ASN A 74 10.63 15.55 1.53
CA ASN A 74 9.39 16.35 1.51
C ASN A 74 8.39 15.73 0.52
N ILE A 75 7.75 14.63 0.93
CA ILE A 75 6.81 13.87 0.10
C ILE A 75 5.57 13.51 0.93
N LYS A 76 4.39 13.57 0.32
CA LYS A 76 3.16 13.11 0.99
C LYS A 76 3.11 11.59 0.97
N HIS A 77 3.16 10.96 2.14
CA HIS A 77 3.12 9.52 2.30
C HIS A 77 1.71 9.05 2.66
N ILE A 78 1.12 8.20 1.82
CA ILE A 78 -0.26 7.75 1.96
C ILE A 78 -0.27 6.22 1.99
N LEU A 79 -0.84 5.63 3.04
CA LEU A 79 -1.17 4.21 3.06
C LEU A 79 -2.58 4.01 2.52
N TRP A 80 -2.75 3.12 1.55
CA TRP A 80 -4.04 2.53 1.19
C TRP A 80 -4.05 1.07 1.67
N GLU A 81 -4.73 0.83 2.79
CA GLU A 81 -4.81 -0.50 3.39
C GLU A 81 -5.84 -1.35 2.64
N HIS A 82 -5.41 -2.55 2.21
CA HIS A 82 -6.24 -3.50 1.46
C HIS A 82 -6.71 -4.68 2.31
N TYR A 83 -6.11 -4.88 3.48
CA TYR A 83 -6.47 -5.95 4.39
C TYR A 83 -7.26 -5.42 5.57
N SER A 84 -8.14 -6.28 6.09
CA SER A 84 -8.88 -5.94 7.29
C SER A 84 -7.97 -5.63 8.47
N PHE A 85 -8.43 -4.71 9.31
CA PHE A 85 -7.68 -4.31 10.50
C PHE A 85 -7.33 -5.53 11.39
N ASN A 86 -8.17 -6.55 11.43
CA ASN A 86 -7.94 -7.76 12.22
C ASN A 86 -7.30 -8.92 11.46
N PHE A 87 -6.85 -8.71 10.22
CA PHE A 87 -6.20 -9.77 9.44
C PHE A 87 -4.94 -10.30 10.13
N THR A 88 -4.83 -11.63 10.25
CA THR A 88 -3.83 -12.31 11.07
C THR A 88 -2.61 -12.84 10.29
N GLY A 89 -2.65 -12.86 8.95
CA GLY A 89 -1.50 -13.30 8.14
C GLY A 89 -0.31 -12.35 8.26
N ASN A 90 0.91 -12.87 8.42
CA ASN A 90 2.13 -12.07 8.66
C ASN A 90 1.99 -11.06 9.81
N ARG A 91 1.31 -11.47 10.89
CA ARG A 91 0.89 -10.62 12.01
C ARG A 91 1.94 -9.61 12.46
N LEU A 92 3.20 -10.01 12.63
CA LEU A 92 4.28 -9.12 13.09
C LEU A 92 4.56 -8.00 12.08
N VAL A 93 4.82 -8.34 10.82
CA VAL A 93 5.12 -7.36 9.76
C VAL A 93 3.96 -6.40 9.57
N ARG A 94 2.73 -6.90 9.52
CA ARG A 94 1.54 -6.05 9.35
C ARG A 94 1.28 -5.17 10.57
N THR A 95 1.50 -5.69 11.78
CA THR A 95 1.35 -4.90 13.01
C THR A 95 2.35 -3.75 13.01
N LEU A 96 3.63 -4.04 12.77
CA LEU A 96 4.66 -3.00 12.64
C LEU A 96 4.32 -2.01 11.54
N GLY A 97 3.85 -2.48 10.39
CA GLY A 97 3.41 -1.63 9.28
C GLY A 97 2.32 -0.64 9.67
N LYS A 98 1.34 -1.04 10.49
CA LYS A 98 0.31 -0.13 11.00
C LYS A 98 0.88 0.94 11.91
N TYR A 99 1.78 0.57 12.82
CA TYR A 99 2.46 1.53 13.69
C TYR A 99 3.29 2.53 12.89
N LEU A 100 4.02 2.06 11.87
CA LEU A 100 4.76 2.94 10.95
C LEU A 100 3.82 3.86 10.17
N ALA A 101 2.67 3.35 9.71
CA ALA A 101 1.72 4.17 8.97
C ALA A 101 1.17 5.32 9.81
N VAL A 102 0.75 5.06 11.06
CA VAL A 102 0.19 6.12 11.90
C VAL A 102 1.20 7.17 12.34
N THR A 103 2.50 6.88 12.27
CA THR A 103 3.57 7.82 12.63
C THR A 103 4.18 8.54 11.43
N THR A 104 4.17 7.92 10.25
CA THR A 104 4.89 8.43 9.07
C THR A 104 4.01 8.80 7.87
N CYS A 105 2.74 8.39 7.84
CA CYS A 105 1.83 8.76 6.76
C CYS A 105 1.05 10.04 7.09
N ASP A 106 0.92 10.90 6.08
CA ASP A 106 0.01 12.04 6.08
C ASP A 106 -1.46 11.58 6.07
N LYS A 107 -1.75 10.45 5.40
CA LYS A 107 -3.10 9.91 5.26
C LYS A 107 -3.08 8.38 5.30
N ILE A 108 -4.12 7.80 5.89
CA ILE A 108 -4.41 6.38 5.80
C ILE A 108 -5.81 6.22 5.18
N VAL A 109 -5.90 5.43 4.12
CA VAL A 109 -7.13 5.09 3.42
C VAL A 109 -7.49 3.65 3.76
N THR A 110 -8.71 3.46 4.21
CA THR A 110 -9.32 2.14 4.48
C THR A 110 -10.43 1.86 3.47
N LEU A 111 -10.81 0.58 3.30
CA LEU A 111 -11.83 0.20 2.30
C LEU A 111 -13.27 0.31 2.83
N THR A 112 -13.45 0.41 4.15
CA THR A 112 -14.76 0.51 4.80
C THR A 112 -14.74 1.49 5.96
N GLU A 113 -15.88 2.12 6.26
CA GLU A 113 -16.01 3.00 7.43
C GLU A 113 -15.79 2.21 8.74
N ALA A 114 -16.17 0.93 8.78
CA ALA A 114 -15.90 0.06 9.92
C ALA A 114 -14.39 -0.09 10.19
N GLU A 115 -13.58 -0.29 9.16
CA GLU A 115 -12.12 -0.36 9.30
C GLU A 115 -11.54 0.98 9.76
N LYS A 116 -12.00 2.10 9.17
CA LYS A 116 -11.62 3.44 9.63
C LYS A 116 -11.85 3.60 11.14
N THR A 117 -13.05 3.26 11.63
CA THR A 117 -13.36 3.32 13.07
C THR A 117 -12.39 2.48 13.89
N GLN A 118 -12.09 1.24 13.48
CA GLN A 118 -11.13 0.38 14.20
C GLN A 118 -9.72 0.99 14.29
N TRP A 119 -9.24 1.59 13.19
CA TRP A 119 -7.96 2.30 13.18
C TRP A 119 -7.99 3.53 14.10
N GLN A 120 -9.04 4.34 14.04
CA GLN A 120 -9.21 5.53 14.87
C GLN A 120 -9.30 5.18 16.35
N GLU A 121 -10.03 4.12 16.69
CA GLU A 121 -10.17 3.64 18.06
C GLU A 121 -8.85 3.13 18.64
N LYS A 122 -8.07 2.39 17.85
CA LYS A 122 -6.78 1.83 18.29
C LYS A 122 -5.71 2.91 18.46
N PHE A 123 -5.56 3.77 17.45
CA PHE A 123 -4.42 4.68 17.35
C PHE A 123 -4.74 6.13 17.73
N LYS A 124 -6.02 6.46 17.94
CA LYS A 124 -6.50 7.80 18.30
C LYS A 124 -6.00 8.87 17.32
N ARG A 125 -6.13 8.59 16.02
CA ARG A 125 -5.68 9.45 14.92
C ARG A 125 -6.83 9.87 14.01
N ASN A 126 -6.74 11.08 13.45
CA ASN A 126 -7.82 11.69 12.69
C ASN A 126 -7.54 11.70 11.18
N ASN A 127 -6.32 11.36 10.78
CA ASN A 127 -5.86 11.34 9.38
C ASN A 127 -6.22 10.04 8.64
N ILE A 128 -7.25 9.34 9.10
CA ILE A 128 -7.74 8.09 8.53
C ILE A 128 -9.09 8.35 7.86
N ILE A 129 -9.20 7.99 6.58
CA ILE A 129 -10.42 8.13 5.78
C ILE A 129 -10.84 6.76 5.22
N SER A 130 -12.11 6.65 4.81
CA SER A 130 -12.58 5.50 4.06
C SER A 130 -12.81 5.89 2.61
N ILE A 131 -12.26 5.09 1.70
CA ILE A 131 -12.58 5.13 0.27
C ILE A 131 -12.86 3.69 -0.13
N ALA A 132 -14.13 3.40 -0.41
CA ALA A 132 -14.54 2.07 -0.82
C ALA A 132 -13.82 1.66 -2.12
N ASN A 133 -13.34 0.42 -2.16
CA ASN A 133 -12.82 -0.15 -3.38
C ASN A 133 -13.97 -0.36 -4.37
N PRO A 134 -13.91 0.12 -5.63
CA PRO A 134 -14.99 -0.08 -6.59
C PRO A 134 -15.36 -1.56 -6.81
N ASN A 135 -14.45 -2.50 -6.54
CA ASN A 135 -14.71 -3.93 -6.64
C ASN A 135 -15.68 -4.48 -5.56
N THR A 136 -15.94 -3.76 -4.46
CA THR A 136 -16.89 -4.23 -3.42
C THR A 136 -18.36 -4.06 -3.81
N LEU A 137 -18.65 -3.40 -4.94
CA LEU A 137 -20.00 -3.31 -5.52
C LEU A 137 -20.45 -4.62 -6.19
N LEU A 138 -19.59 -5.64 -6.26
CA LEU A 138 -19.97 -6.94 -6.80
C LEU A 138 -20.81 -7.73 -5.77
N PRO A 139 -22.01 -8.18 -6.15
CA PRO A 139 -22.85 -9.02 -5.29
C PRO A 139 -22.07 -10.23 -4.76
N LYS A 140 -22.13 -10.50 -3.44
CA LYS A 140 -21.39 -11.60 -2.76
C LYS A 140 -21.61 -12.98 -3.42
N ASN A 141 -22.74 -13.16 -4.08
CA ASN A 141 -23.14 -14.37 -4.82
C ASN A 141 -22.45 -14.55 -6.19
N LYS A 142 -21.61 -13.60 -6.64
CA LYS A 142 -20.74 -13.74 -7.83
C LYS A 142 -19.24 -13.74 -7.52
N LEU A 143 -18.85 -13.98 -6.27
CA LEU A 143 -17.45 -14.24 -5.96
C LEU A 143 -17.11 -15.63 -6.50
N ALA A 144 -16.36 -15.69 -7.60
CA ALA A 144 -15.85 -16.95 -8.13
C ALA A 144 -15.19 -17.74 -6.99
N LYS A 145 -15.54 -19.02 -6.84
CA LYS A 145 -14.85 -19.93 -5.91
C LYS A 145 -13.37 -19.95 -6.30
N TRP A 146 -12.52 -19.44 -5.41
CA TRP A 146 -11.07 -19.42 -5.62
C TRP A 146 -10.48 -20.80 -5.32
N GLU A 147 -10.61 -21.72 -6.27
CA GLU A 147 -9.88 -22.98 -6.29
C GLU A 147 -8.52 -22.78 -6.98
N ASN A 148 -7.57 -22.13 -6.30
CA ASN A 148 -6.13 -22.38 -6.46
C ASN A 148 -5.29 -21.46 -5.55
N LYS A 149 -4.60 -22.04 -4.57
CA LYS A 149 -3.76 -21.33 -3.58
C LYS A 149 -2.46 -20.75 -4.17
N ASN A 150 -2.21 -20.89 -5.47
CA ASN A 150 -0.94 -20.54 -6.12
C ASN A 150 -0.97 -19.29 -7.02
N HIS A 151 -2.11 -18.62 -7.17
CA HIS A 151 -2.21 -17.39 -7.98
C HIS A 151 -2.69 -16.21 -7.13
N PHE A 152 -1.78 -15.63 -6.34
CA PHE A 152 -1.97 -14.27 -5.83
C PHE A 152 -1.59 -13.29 -6.94
N ILE A 153 -2.52 -13.07 -7.87
CA ILE A 153 -2.42 -11.96 -8.82
C ILE A 153 -2.70 -10.69 -8.00
N CYS A 154 -1.64 -9.95 -7.65
CA CYS A 154 -1.74 -8.55 -7.27
C CYS A 154 -2.20 -7.77 -8.51
N ARG A 155 -3.50 -7.82 -8.80
CA ARG A 155 -4.15 -6.93 -9.73
C ARG A 155 -4.21 -5.58 -9.02
N ALA A 156 -3.17 -4.78 -9.23
CA ALA A 156 -3.20 -3.34 -9.04
C ALA A 156 -4.25 -2.77 -9.98
N PHE A 157 -5.52 -2.83 -9.59
CA PHE A 157 -6.59 -2.12 -10.28
C PHE A 157 -6.59 -0.68 -9.77
N ILE A 158 -5.91 0.16 -10.53
CA ILE A 158 -6.20 1.59 -10.60
C ILE A 158 -7.40 1.69 -11.54
N PHE A 159 -8.60 1.90 -11.00
CA PHE A 159 -9.70 2.48 -11.74
C PHE A 159 -10.22 3.65 -10.92
N LEU A 160 -9.85 4.85 -11.34
CA LEU A 160 -10.63 6.09 -11.37
C LEU A 160 -9.79 7.16 -12.07
#